data_AF-A0A519QF26-F1
#
_entry.id   AF-A0A519QF26-F1
#
_cell.length_a   1.000
_cell.length_b   1.000
_cell.length_c   1.000
_cell.angle_alpha   90.00
_cell.angle_beta   90.00
_cell.angle_gamma   90.00
#
_symmetry.space_group_name_H-M   'P 1'
#
loop_
_entity.id
_entity.type
_entity.pdbx_description
1 polymer ?
#
loop_
_entity_poly.entity_id
_entity_poly.type
_entity_poly.pdbx_seq_one_letter_code
_entity_poly.pdbx_strand_id
1 'polypeptide(L)'
;MTAQSVGAAHEPSALSPDELAFVICVEATVLEAMGVTYVAAPLNMTGHPYGPINRIVVSAWAEVELAAPWLVVLDTDTVFVSEPSFARCDIGVRPVDMKGTASSGAHDPMDAYWSQLAEAAGVAVDDLPWLTASVSRDRVRASYNGGFVVARRALGVFQRTRDLFFQNFEAGRAPTPDPTIDIRASTGEVGLEASRWWGSSQASLSIAIWSSTRDVRLYDARYNIPLHLMKPIDWPLPDGAEPVLLHYHHLLERPNRLRAYMAKLQPSVEAAVWMRKTTRPLAIDPAG
;
A
#
# COMPACT_ATOMS: atom_id res chain seq x y z
N MET A 1 36.97 17.16 -16.42
CA MET A 1 35.78 16.47 -15.91
C MET A 1 34.58 17.32 -16.25
N THR A 2 33.90 16.98 -17.33
CA THR A 2 32.72 17.66 -17.84
C THR A 2 31.50 17.10 -17.13
N ALA A 3 30.77 17.96 -16.42
CA ALA A 3 29.49 17.62 -15.82
C ALA A 3 28.49 17.33 -16.94
N GLN A 4 28.02 16.09 -17.02
CA GLN A 4 26.88 15.73 -17.86
C GLN A 4 25.61 16.32 -17.23
N SER A 5 24.89 17.12 -18.00
CA SER A 5 23.57 17.61 -17.64
C SER A 5 22.63 16.41 -17.46
N VAL A 6 22.10 16.26 -16.26
CA VAL A 6 20.99 15.35 -15.98
C VAL A 6 19.81 15.87 -16.79
N GLY A 7 19.34 15.08 -17.77
CA GLY A 7 18.20 15.44 -18.59
C GLY A 7 16.98 15.69 -17.71
N ALA A 8 16.27 16.79 -17.97
CA ALA A 8 14.98 17.07 -17.34
C ALA A 8 14.07 15.85 -17.52
N ALA A 9 13.59 15.30 -16.40
CA ALA A 9 12.56 14.28 -16.45
C ALA A 9 11.37 14.88 -17.19
N HIS A 10 10.91 14.20 -18.24
CA HIS A 10 9.65 14.54 -18.89
C HIS A 10 8.58 14.47 -17.81
N GLU A 11 8.01 15.61 -17.42
CA GLU A 11 6.75 15.60 -16.67
C GLU A 11 5.75 14.84 -17.54
N PRO A 12 5.19 13.71 -17.07
CA PRO A 12 4.13 13.06 -17.82
C PRO A 12 3.01 14.06 -17.98
N SER A 13 2.71 14.41 -19.24
CA SER A 13 1.58 15.27 -19.58
C SER A 13 0.34 14.72 -18.88
N ALA A 14 -0.26 15.51 -18.00
CA ALA A 14 -1.54 15.16 -17.41
C ALA A 14 -2.54 14.90 -18.54
N LEU A 15 -3.30 13.80 -18.43
CA LEU A 15 -4.37 13.50 -19.35
C LEU A 15 -5.36 14.67 -19.36
N SER A 16 -5.81 15.07 -20.54
CA SER A 16 -6.95 15.98 -20.66
C SER A 16 -8.21 15.37 -20.01
N PRO A 17 -9.20 16.18 -19.63
CA PRO A 17 -10.46 15.66 -19.09
C PRO A 17 -11.13 14.61 -19.99
N ASP A 18 -11.04 14.78 -21.30
CA ASP A 18 -11.62 13.84 -22.28
C ASP A 18 -10.84 12.52 -22.34
N GLU A 19 -9.51 12.58 -22.31
CA GLU A 19 -8.66 11.38 -22.25
C GLU A 19 -8.88 10.62 -20.94
N LEU A 20 -9.00 11.33 -19.82
CA LEU A 20 -9.29 10.73 -18.53
C LEU A 20 -10.67 10.06 -18.53
N ALA A 21 -11.69 10.73 -19.06
CA ALA A 21 -13.04 10.17 -19.19
C ALA A 21 -13.06 8.92 -20.09
N PHE A 22 -12.29 8.93 -21.18
CA PHE A 22 -12.15 7.78 -22.07
C PHE A 22 -11.48 6.59 -21.36
N VAL A 23 -10.35 6.83 -20.66
CA VAL A 23 -9.66 5.77 -19.89
C VAL A 23 -10.59 5.17 -18.84
N ILE A 24 -11.28 6.02 -18.06
CA ILE A 24 -12.26 5.59 -17.06
C ILE A 24 -13.35 4.71 -17.69
N CYS A 25 -13.90 5.09 -18.85
CA CYS A 25 -14.95 4.35 -19.54
C CYS A 25 -14.48 2.97 -20.02
N VAL A 26 -13.28 2.90 -20.61
CA VAL A 26 -12.70 1.65 -21.09
C VAL A 26 -12.40 0.71 -19.93
N GLU A 27 -11.78 1.21 -18.86
CA GLU A 27 -11.49 0.42 -17.65
C GLU A 27 -12.77 -0.09 -16.99
N ALA A 28 -13.78 0.76 -16.82
CA ALA A 28 -15.08 0.38 -16.27
C ALA A 28 -15.70 -0.78 -17.07
N THR A 29 -15.70 -0.69 -18.39
CA THR A 29 -16.26 -1.74 -19.26
C THR A 29 -15.55 -3.08 -19.07
N VAL A 30 -14.21 -3.08 -19.00
CA VAL A 30 -13.43 -4.31 -18.80
C VAL A 30 -13.69 -4.92 -17.42
N LEU A 31 -13.77 -4.09 -16.38
CA LEU A 31 -14.03 -4.53 -15.01
C LEU A 31 -15.46 -5.04 -14.83
N GLU A 32 -16.45 -4.38 -15.42
CA GLU A 32 -17.85 -4.82 -15.42
C GLU A 32 -18.02 -6.18 -16.10
N ALA A 33 -17.30 -6.43 -17.21
CA ALA A 33 -17.28 -7.73 -17.88
C ALA A 33 -16.71 -8.86 -16.98
N MET A 34 -15.93 -8.50 -15.96
CA MET A 34 -15.42 -9.43 -14.93
C MET A 34 -16.35 -9.52 -13.71
N GLY A 35 -17.51 -8.87 -13.73
CA GLY A 35 -18.44 -8.82 -12.60
C GLY A 35 -17.97 -7.90 -11.47
N VAL A 36 -17.04 -6.99 -11.74
CA VAL A 36 -16.55 -6.00 -10.77
C VAL A 36 -17.46 -4.78 -10.82
N THR A 37 -17.94 -4.36 -9.65
CA THR A 37 -18.58 -3.04 -9.50
C THR A 37 -17.51 -1.97 -9.52
N TYR A 38 -17.48 -1.17 -10.59
CA TYR A 38 -16.58 -0.03 -10.70
C TYR A 38 -17.25 1.25 -10.17
N VAL A 39 -16.53 2.01 -9.34
CA VAL A 39 -17.03 3.27 -8.76
C VAL A 39 -16.07 4.40 -9.09
N ALA A 40 -16.49 5.29 -9.99
CA ALA A 40 -15.80 6.54 -10.29
C ALA A 40 -16.47 7.69 -9.51
N ALA A 41 -15.91 8.02 -8.35
CA ALA A 41 -16.37 9.14 -7.52
C ALA A 41 -15.18 10.02 -7.09
N PRO A 42 -15.33 11.35 -7.03
CA PRO A 42 -14.29 12.27 -6.60
C PRO A 42 -14.15 12.27 -5.07
N LEU A 43 -13.79 11.13 -4.48
CA LEU A 43 -13.74 10.95 -3.02
C LEU A 43 -12.61 11.74 -2.35
N ASN A 44 -11.48 11.94 -3.05
CA ASN A 44 -10.38 12.75 -2.56
C ASN A 44 -10.50 14.17 -3.12
N MET A 45 -10.87 15.11 -2.27
CA MET A 45 -11.05 16.53 -2.63
C MET A 45 -9.90 17.42 -2.15
N THR A 46 -8.80 16.85 -1.66
CA THR A 46 -7.72 17.63 -1.05
C THR A 46 -6.87 18.39 -2.08
N GLY A 47 -6.80 17.89 -3.31
CA GLY A 47 -5.83 18.36 -4.32
C GLY A 47 -4.37 18.06 -3.96
N HIS A 48 -4.11 17.34 -2.86
CA HIS A 48 -2.77 17.11 -2.35
C HIS A 48 -2.06 15.97 -3.12
N PRO A 49 -0.75 16.09 -3.44
CA PRO A 49 -0.02 15.09 -4.22
C PRO A 49 0.26 13.76 -3.49
N TYR A 50 -0.13 13.64 -2.22
CA TYR A 50 0.04 12.41 -1.43
C TYR A 50 -1.00 11.36 -1.84
N GLY A 51 -0.69 10.60 -2.89
CA GLY A 51 -1.54 9.56 -3.47
C GLY A 51 -2.23 8.61 -2.48
N PRO A 52 -1.58 8.14 -1.39
CA PRO A 52 -2.22 7.27 -0.40
C PRO A 52 -3.48 7.82 0.28
N ILE A 53 -3.79 9.12 0.16
CA ILE A 53 -5.10 9.68 0.56
C ILE A 53 -6.25 8.94 -0.12
N ASN A 54 -6.10 8.56 -1.40
CA ASN A 54 -7.14 7.86 -2.15
C ASN A 54 -7.55 6.55 -1.47
N ARG A 55 -6.59 5.77 -0.98
CA ARG A 55 -6.88 4.54 -0.22
C ARG A 55 -7.63 4.84 1.07
N ILE A 56 -7.24 5.90 1.79
CA ILE A 56 -7.88 6.28 3.05
C ILE A 56 -9.37 6.62 2.81
N VAL A 57 -9.65 7.50 1.85
CA VAL A 57 -11.03 7.95 1.59
C VAL A 57 -11.89 6.85 0.98
N VAL A 58 -11.36 6.03 0.06
CA VAL A 58 -12.12 4.95 -0.57
C VAL A 58 -12.45 3.84 0.42
N SER A 59 -11.53 3.51 1.34
CA SER A 59 -11.78 2.49 2.36
C SER A 59 -12.82 2.95 3.37
N ALA A 60 -12.78 4.23 3.77
CA ALA A 60 -13.79 4.81 4.65
C ALA A 60 -15.18 4.88 3.98
N TRP A 61 -15.22 5.25 2.69
CA TRP A 61 -16.45 5.22 1.89
C TRP A 61 -17.02 3.80 1.79
N ALA A 62 -16.17 2.81 1.47
CA ALA A 62 -16.60 1.42 1.35
C ALA A 62 -17.15 0.85 2.67
N GLU A 63 -16.62 1.29 3.82
CA GLU A 63 -17.11 0.91 5.15
C GLU A 63 -18.53 1.38 5.43
N VAL A 64 -18.92 2.52 4.86
CA VAL A 64 -20.27 3.09 4.97
C VAL A 64 -21.22 2.46 3.95
N GLU A 65 -20.80 2.40 2.69
CA GLU A 65 -21.69 2.06 1.57
C GLU A 65 -21.90 0.56 1.37
N LEU A 66 -20.88 -0.27 1.63
CA LEU A 66 -20.96 -1.70 1.34
C LEU A 66 -21.60 -2.45 2.50
N ALA A 67 -22.49 -3.40 2.19
CA ALA A 67 -23.17 -4.21 3.20
C ALA A 67 -22.34 -5.38 3.74
N ALA A 68 -21.22 -5.71 3.08
CA ALA A 68 -20.40 -6.88 3.42
C ALA A 68 -19.89 -6.80 4.88
N PRO A 69 -19.97 -7.89 5.66
CA PRO A 69 -19.52 -7.88 7.06
C PRO A 69 -17.99 -7.74 7.18
N TRP A 70 -17.27 -8.11 6.13
CA TRP A 70 -15.82 -8.03 6.01
C TRP A 70 -15.45 -7.23 4.77
N LEU A 71 -14.44 -6.40 4.91
CA LEU A 71 -13.83 -5.64 3.82
C LEU A 71 -12.38 -6.08 3.66
N VAL A 72 -11.96 -6.24 2.41
CA VAL A 72 -10.56 -6.51 2.04
C VAL A 72 -10.10 -5.34 1.19
N VAL A 73 -9.13 -4.58 1.70
CA VAL A 73 -8.51 -3.45 1.00
C VAL A 73 -7.18 -3.92 0.43
N LEU A 74 -6.98 -3.65 -0.87
CA LEU A 74 -5.80 -4.00 -1.64
C LEU A 74 -5.29 -2.76 -2.36
N ASP A 75 -3.98 -2.57 -2.40
CA ASP A 75 -3.40 -1.62 -3.35
C ASP A 75 -3.57 -2.18 -4.78
N THR A 76 -3.75 -1.31 -5.76
CA THR A 76 -3.97 -1.68 -7.18
C THR A 76 -2.75 -2.31 -7.84
N ASP A 77 -1.60 -2.24 -7.19
CA ASP A 77 -0.34 -2.86 -7.59
C ASP A 77 -0.07 -4.19 -6.87
N THR A 78 -1.15 -4.90 -6.52
CA THR A 78 -1.12 -6.24 -5.93
C THR A 78 -1.80 -7.27 -6.82
N VAL A 79 -1.44 -8.55 -6.66
CA VAL A 79 -2.06 -9.67 -7.38
C VAL A 79 -2.08 -10.94 -6.54
N PHE A 80 -3.23 -11.62 -6.51
CA PHE A 80 -3.34 -12.96 -5.96
C PHE A 80 -2.78 -13.98 -6.97
N VAL A 81 -1.87 -14.83 -6.50
CA VAL A 81 -1.24 -15.90 -7.30
C VAL A 81 -1.59 -17.30 -6.80
N SER A 82 -2.31 -17.36 -5.67
CA SER A 82 -2.93 -18.56 -5.10
C SER A 82 -4.24 -18.15 -4.39
N GLU A 83 -5.11 -19.11 -4.12
CA GLU A 83 -6.38 -18.87 -3.43
C GLU A 83 -6.16 -18.28 -2.03
N PRO A 84 -6.72 -17.11 -1.70
CA PRO A 84 -6.58 -16.54 -0.37
C PRO A 84 -7.46 -17.26 0.65
N SER A 85 -6.96 -17.38 1.88
CA SER A 85 -7.71 -17.86 3.04
C SER A 85 -7.66 -16.79 4.12
N PHE A 86 -8.78 -16.08 4.30
CA PHE A 86 -8.84 -15.00 5.27
C PHE A 86 -9.11 -15.52 6.69
N ALA A 87 -8.36 -14.99 7.66
CA ALA A 87 -8.53 -15.30 9.07
C ALA A 87 -9.88 -14.77 9.58
N ARG A 88 -10.57 -15.57 10.41
CA ARG A 88 -11.77 -15.15 11.13
C ARG A 88 -11.38 -14.38 12.39
N CYS A 89 -10.99 -13.12 12.22
CA CYS A 89 -10.54 -12.23 13.29
C CYS A 89 -10.86 -10.79 12.92
N ASP A 90 -11.09 -9.92 13.89
CA ASP A 90 -11.49 -8.52 13.66
C ASP A 90 -10.64 -7.78 12.62
N ILE A 91 -9.31 -7.97 12.68
CA ILE A 91 -8.35 -7.37 11.74
C ILE A 91 -7.31 -8.38 11.32
N GLY A 92 -7.10 -8.53 10.01
CA GLY A 92 -6.03 -9.33 9.40
C GLY A 92 -5.08 -8.44 8.58
N VAL A 93 -3.80 -8.42 8.93
CA VAL A 93 -2.81 -7.47 8.37
C VAL A 93 -1.42 -8.09 8.19
N ARG A 94 -0.51 -7.37 7.53
CA ARG A 94 0.93 -7.67 7.51
C ARG A 94 1.71 -6.52 8.17
N PRO A 95 2.78 -6.79 8.92
CA PRO A 95 3.69 -5.75 9.39
C PRO A 95 4.22 -4.91 8.22
N VAL A 96 4.62 -3.67 8.47
CA VAL A 96 5.39 -2.88 7.51
C VAL A 96 6.64 -3.61 7.05
N ASP A 97 7.06 -3.35 5.82
CA ASP A 97 8.22 -4.04 5.25
C ASP A 97 9.54 -3.48 5.78
N MET A 98 9.64 -2.16 5.84
CA MET A 98 10.79 -1.44 6.36
C MET A 98 10.37 -0.64 7.60
N LYS A 99 11.31 -0.38 8.51
CA LYS A 99 11.09 0.52 9.65
C LYS A 99 10.50 1.86 9.20
N GLY A 100 11.11 2.52 8.20
CA GLY A 100 10.60 3.75 7.62
C GLY A 100 10.22 4.82 8.66
N THR A 101 8.97 5.23 8.66
CA THR A 101 8.39 6.19 9.64
C THR A 101 7.68 5.52 10.82
N ALA A 102 7.80 4.19 10.98
CA ALA A 102 7.41 3.53 12.21
C ALA A 102 8.35 3.91 13.36
N SER A 103 7.87 3.77 14.60
CA SER A 103 8.66 4.00 15.81
C SER A 103 9.27 2.70 16.34
N SER A 104 10.54 2.73 16.72
CA SER A 104 11.26 1.69 17.47
C SER A 104 11.32 1.98 18.99
N GLY A 105 10.58 2.98 19.47
CA GLY A 105 10.41 3.32 20.90
C GLY A 105 10.92 4.71 21.25
N ALA A 106 11.00 5.02 22.55
CA ALA A 106 11.20 6.38 23.09
C ALA A 106 12.45 7.14 22.60
N HIS A 107 13.45 6.45 22.05
CA HIS A 107 14.66 7.07 21.50
C HIS A 107 14.62 7.23 19.97
N ASP A 108 13.55 6.78 19.32
CA ASP A 108 13.33 6.95 17.89
C ASP A 108 12.77 8.36 17.62
N PRO A 109 13.34 9.12 16.68
CA PRO A 109 12.78 10.41 16.25
C PRO A 109 11.31 10.34 15.84
N MET A 110 10.82 9.19 15.39
CA MET A 110 9.42 8.98 15.03
C MET A 110 8.49 8.79 16.23
N ASP A 111 8.99 8.49 17.44
CA ASP A 111 8.14 8.17 18.58
C ASP A 111 7.28 9.36 19.04
N ALA A 112 7.78 10.59 18.86
CA ALA A 112 7.01 11.79 19.13
C ALA A 112 5.77 11.90 18.23
N TYR A 113 5.92 11.59 16.93
CA TYR A 113 4.81 11.56 15.97
C TYR A 113 3.80 10.46 16.32
N TRP A 114 4.29 9.26 16.64
CA TRP A 114 3.43 8.14 17.05
C TRP A 114 2.69 8.41 18.36
N SER A 115 3.33 9.05 19.32
CA SER A 115 2.71 9.42 20.60
C SER A 115 1.57 10.41 20.40
N GLN A 116 1.75 11.42 19.54
CA GLN A 116 0.71 12.38 19.20
C GLN A 116 -0.49 11.73 18.49
N LEU A 117 -0.23 10.81 17.55
CA LEU A 117 -1.30 10.04 16.90
C LEU A 117 -2.08 9.17 17.90
N ALA A 118 -1.36 8.47 18.79
CA ALA A 118 -1.96 7.61 19.79
C ALA A 118 -2.81 8.42 20.78
N GLU A 119 -2.31 9.58 21.23
CA GLU A 119 -3.05 10.52 22.07
C GLU A 119 -4.34 10.99 21.39
N ALA A 120 -4.28 11.40 20.11
CA ALA A 120 -5.46 11.78 19.32
C ALA A 120 -6.48 10.64 19.19
N ALA A 121 -6.02 9.39 19.25
CA ALA A 121 -6.86 8.22 19.22
C ALA A 121 -7.39 7.76 20.59
N GLY A 122 -6.93 8.36 21.68
CA GLY A 122 -7.24 7.95 23.05
C GLY A 122 -6.56 6.64 23.48
N VAL A 123 -5.42 6.31 22.87
CA VAL A 123 -4.64 5.09 23.14
C VAL A 123 -3.28 5.47 23.69
N ALA A 124 -2.81 4.76 24.72
CA ALA A 124 -1.44 4.91 25.17
C ALA A 124 -0.48 4.33 24.13
N VAL A 125 0.54 5.08 23.71
CA VAL A 125 1.51 4.58 22.70
C VAL A 125 2.22 3.29 23.15
N ASP A 126 2.34 3.08 24.46
CA ASP A 126 2.91 1.88 25.08
C ASP A 126 1.98 0.66 25.09
N ASP A 127 0.69 0.85 24.81
CA ASP A 127 -0.24 -0.26 24.60
C ASP A 127 -0.12 -0.88 23.21
N LEU A 128 0.59 -0.23 22.28
CA LEU A 128 0.86 -0.77 20.95
C LEU A 128 1.86 -1.92 21.08
N PRO A 129 1.54 -3.14 20.61
CA PRO A 129 2.47 -4.23 20.71
C PRO A 129 3.67 -4.03 19.81
N TRP A 130 4.72 -4.79 20.09
CA TRP A 130 5.93 -4.80 19.31
C TRP A 130 5.86 -5.83 18.20
N LEU A 131 6.21 -5.42 16.99
CA LEU A 131 6.29 -6.25 15.79
C LEU A 131 7.71 -6.20 15.23
N THR A 132 7.97 -7.11 14.29
CA THR A 132 9.19 -7.13 13.48
C THR A 132 8.81 -6.74 12.04
N ALA A 133 9.48 -5.71 11.51
CA ALA A 133 9.30 -5.31 10.11
C ALA A 133 9.67 -6.47 9.16
N SER A 134 8.90 -6.63 8.08
CA SER A 134 8.89 -7.87 7.29
C SER A 134 10.20 -8.09 6.52
N VAL A 135 10.83 -7.01 6.02
CA VAL A 135 12.08 -7.00 5.26
C VAL A 135 13.24 -6.56 6.13
N SER A 136 13.16 -5.39 6.76
CA SER A 136 14.30 -4.81 7.49
C SER A 136 14.58 -5.48 8.83
N ARG A 137 13.62 -6.26 9.35
CA ARG A 137 13.69 -6.98 10.64
C ARG A 137 13.84 -6.10 11.87
N ASP A 138 13.69 -4.80 11.73
CA ASP A 138 13.66 -3.88 12.86
C ASP A 138 12.47 -4.17 13.77
N ARG A 139 12.68 -4.01 15.08
CA ARG A 139 11.60 -4.00 16.05
C ARG A 139 10.89 -2.65 15.99
N VAL A 140 9.59 -2.67 15.75
CA VAL A 140 8.75 -1.48 15.62
C VAL A 140 7.49 -1.62 16.47
N ARG A 141 6.93 -0.51 16.96
CA ARG A 141 5.55 -0.48 17.45
C ARG A 141 4.61 -0.93 16.33
N ALA A 142 3.47 -1.49 16.69
CA ALA A 142 2.54 -2.09 15.76
C ALA A 142 2.23 -1.15 14.58
N SER A 143 2.79 -1.50 13.43
CA SER A 143 2.74 -0.72 12.20
C SER A 143 2.53 -1.69 11.04
N TYR A 144 1.53 -1.42 10.22
CA TYR A 144 1.08 -2.35 9.18
C TYR A 144 1.26 -1.78 7.77
N ASN A 145 1.55 -2.67 6.81
CA ASN A 145 1.52 -2.31 5.40
C ASN A 145 0.05 -2.10 4.99
N GLY A 146 -0.28 -0.91 4.48
CA GLY A 146 -1.65 -0.53 4.13
C GLY A 146 -2.14 -1.10 2.79
N GLY A 147 -1.28 -1.74 2.00
CA GLY A 147 -1.64 -2.36 0.73
C GLY A 147 -2.36 -3.69 0.83
N PHE A 148 -2.51 -4.23 2.05
CA PHE A 148 -3.36 -5.39 2.32
C PHE A 148 -3.92 -5.33 3.75
N VAL A 149 -5.24 -5.19 3.85
CA VAL A 149 -5.97 -5.18 5.13
C VAL A 149 -7.27 -5.94 4.98
N VAL A 150 -7.54 -6.86 5.91
CA VAL A 150 -8.85 -7.50 6.11
C VAL A 150 -9.46 -6.93 7.39
N ALA A 151 -10.67 -6.39 7.33
CA ALA A 151 -11.30 -5.77 8.49
C ALA A 151 -12.78 -6.10 8.62
N ARG A 152 -13.24 -6.31 9.85
CA ARG A 152 -14.68 -6.38 10.15
C ARG A 152 -15.28 -5.00 9.99
N ARG A 153 -16.21 -4.84 9.05
CA ARG A 153 -16.83 -3.55 8.69
C ARG A 153 -17.39 -2.81 9.91
N ALA A 154 -18.05 -3.56 10.81
CA ALA A 154 -18.70 -3.00 11.99
C ALA A 154 -17.76 -2.32 13.00
N LEU A 155 -16.43 -2.47 12.86
CA LEU A 155 -15.47 -1.83 13.75
C LEU A 155 -15.21 -0.36 13.41
N GLY A 156 -15.56 0.11 12.22
CA GLY A 156 -15.35 1.51 11.86
C GLY A 156 -13.87 1.90 11.68
N VAL A 157 -12.98 0.92 11.45
CA VAL A 157 -11.52 1.15 11.44
C VAL A 157 -11.11 2.04 10.28
N PHE A 158 -11.77 1.93 9.12
CA PHE A 158 -11.39 2.77 7.97
C PHE A 158 -11.88 4.21 8.11
N GLN A 159 -13.08 4.43 8.64
CA GLN A 159 -13.53 5.77 9.03
C GLN A 159 -12.62 6.38 10.11
N ARG A 160 -12.27 5.61 11.15
CA ARG A 160 -11.32 6.05 12.19
C ARG A 160 -9.95 6.40 11.61
N THR A 161 -9.46 5.61 10.65
CA THR A 161 -8.22 5.87 9.91
C THR A 161 -8.28 7.20 9.17
N ARG A 162 -9.40 7.46 8.48
CA ARG A 162 -9.65 8.71 7.77
C ARG A 162 -9.63 9.89 8.71
N ASP A 163 -10.37 9.81 9.81
CA ASP A 163 -10.51 10.91 10.74
C ASP A 163 -9.18 11.25 11.43
N LEU A 164 -8.41 10.24 11.86
CA LEU A 164 -7.07 10.43 12.44
C LEU A 164 -6.09 11.03 11.42
N PHE A 165 -6.10 10.55 10.19
CA PHE A 165 -5.27 11.08 9.13
C PHE A 165 -5.58 12.56 8.88
N PHE A 166 -6.86 12.91 8.66
CA PHE A 166 -7.24 14.28 8.34
C PHE A 166 -7.06 15.25 9.50
N GLN A 167 -7.29 14.80 10.74
CA GLN A 167 -6.96 15.60 11.92
C GLN A 167 -5.48 15.99 11.97
N ASN A 168 -4.57 15.08 11.62
CA ASN A 168 -3.14 15.38 11.56
C ASN A 168 -2.77 16.18 10.31
N PHE A 169 -3.46 15.90 9.20
CA PHE A 169 -3.30 16.63 7.94
C PHE A 169 -3.60 18.12 8.11
N GLU A 170 -4.77 18.44 8.66
CA GLU A 170 -5.21 19.81 8.95
C GLU A 170 -4.33 20.51 9.99
N ALA A 171 -3.77 19.75 10.95
CA ALA A 171 -2.83 20.26 11.93
C ALA A 171 -1.39 20.43 11.40
N GLY A 172 -1.11 20.06 10.13
CA GLY A 172 0.22 20.13 9.53
C GLY A 172 1.24 19.16 10.15
N ARG A 173 0.77 18.08 10.80
CA ARG A 173 1.59 17.12 11.55
C ARG A 173 2.03 15.97 10.66
N ALA A 174 3.01 16.25 9.83
CA ALA A 174 3.62 15.26 8.94
C ALA A 174 4.68 14.41 9.70
N PRO A 175 4.83 13.10 9.39
CA PRO A 175 5.88 12.25 9.97
C PRO A 175 7.30 12.79 9.74
N THR A 176 7.54 13.41 8.58
CA THR A 176 8.83 14.00 8.21
C THR A 176 8.60 15.42 7.72
N PRO A 177 8.56 16.43 8.60
CA PRO A 177 8.18 17.79 8.21
C PRO A 177 9.15 18.42 7.21
N ASP A 178 10.43 18.05 7.24
CA ASP A 178 11.49 18.59 6.37
C ASP A 178 12.21 17.45 5.62
N PRO A 179 11.58 16.83 4.60
CA PRO A 179 12.15 15.70 3.88
C PRO A 179 13.30 16.17 2.99
N THR A 180 14.40 15.44 3.04
CA THR A 180 15.57 15.66 2.18
C THR A 180 15.64 14.67 1.02
N ILE A 181 14.71 13.71 0.99
CA ILE A 181 14.65 12.61 0.02
C ILE A 181 13.26 12.61 -0.60
N ASP A 182 13.22 12.55 -1.93
CA ASP A 182 12.00 12.27 -2.68
C ASP A 182 11.71 10.76 -2.64
N ILE A 183 10.49 10.41 -2.29
CA ILE A 183 10.08 9.02 -2.18
C ILE A 183 9.59 8.51 -3.54
N ARG A 184 10.21 7.43 -4.00
CA ARG A 184 9.73 6.69 -5.16
C ARG A 184 8.57 5.76 -4.80
N ALA A 185 7.37 6.11 -5.22
CA ALA A 185 6.18 5.27 -5.18
C ALA A 185 6.03 4.44 -6.47
N SER A 186 4.90 3.71 -6.58
CA SER A 186 4.57 2.89 -7.74
C SER A 186 4.33 3.72 -9.01
N THR A 187 3.93 4.98 -8.86
CA THR A 187 3.69 5.94 -9.94
C THR A 187 4.90 6.85 -10.22
N GLY A 188 6.07 6.56 -9.65
CA GLY A 188 7.28 7.38 -9.78
C GLY A 188 7.64 8.15 -8.51
N GLU A 189 8.51 9.15 -8.66
CA GLU A 189 8.84 10.09 -7.58
C GLU A 189 7.62 10.94 -7.24
N VAL A 190 7.36 11.17 -5.94
CA VAL A 190 6.13 11.84 -5.48
C VAL A 190 6.31 13.33 -5.18
N GLY A 191 7.55 13.82 -5.21
CA GLY A 191 7.92 15.17 -4.80
C GLY A 191 8.15 15.28 -3.30
N LEU A 192 8.95 16.28 -2.91
CA LEU A 192 9.27 16.55 -1.51
C LEU A 192 8.02 16.83 -0.67
N GLU A 193 7.02 17.53 -1.22
CA GLU A 193 5.77 17.83 -0.50
C GLU A 193 5.01 16.57 -0.09
N ALA A 194 4.76 15.64 -1.02
CA ALA A 194 4.11 14.37 -0.70
C ALA A 194 5.00 13.48 0.18
N SER A 195 6.32 13.56 0.02
CA SER A 195 7.29 12.81 0.83
C SER A 195 7.20 13.16 2.32
N ARG A 196 6.77 14.39 2.68
CA ARG A 196 6.54 14.80 4.08
C ARG A 196 5.58 13.85 4.79
N TRP A 197 4.57 13.40 4.06
CA TRP A 197 3.45 12.59 4.54
C TRP A 197 3.72 11.09 4.42
N TRP A 198 4.90 10.67 3.98
CA TRP A 198 5.15 9.27 3.72
C TRP A 198 5.00 8.40 4.98
N GLY A 199 4.20 7.34 4.87
CA GLY A 199 3.82 6.46 5.98
C GLY A 199 2.75 6.99 6.94
N SER A 200 2.29 8.23 6.81
CA SER A 200 1.20 8.77 7.65
C SER A 200 -0.11 7.98 7.52
N SER A 201 -0.42 7.51 6.31
CA SER A 201 -1.59 6.63 6.08
C SER A 201 -1.49 5.30 6.83
N GLN A 202 -0.29 4.71 6.89
CA GLN A 202 -0.04 3.46 7.60
C GLN A 202 -0.03 3.65 9.12
N ALA A 203 0.55 4.76 9.60
CA ALA A 203 0.51 5.11 11.02
C ALA A 203 -0.93 5.35 11.49
N SER A 204 -1.72 6.13 10.75
CA SER A 204 -3.13 6.39 11.07
C SER A 204 -3.96 5.09 11.08
N LEU A 205 -3.75 4.21 10.10
CA LEU A 205 -4.39 2.89 10.05
C LEU A 205 -4.03 2.04 11.29
N SER A 206 -2.75 2.01 11.63
CA SER A 206 -2.27 1.18 12.74
C SER A 206 -2.83 1.64 14.08
N ILE A 207 -2.86 2.95 14.30
CA ILE A 207 -3.47 3.53 15.51
C ILE A 207 -4.99 3.31 15.51
N ALA A 208 -5.67 3.47 14.37
CA ALA A 208 -7.10 3.19 14.26
C ALA A 208 -7.44 1.75 14.65
N ILE A 209 -6.67 0.76 14.16
CA ILE A 209 -6.80 -0.66 14.52
C ILE A 209 -6.69 -0.84 16.04
N TRP A 210 -5.62 -0.35 16.65
CA TRP A 210 -5.36 -0.55 18.09
C TRP A 210 -6.26 0.29 19.00
N SER A 211 -6.93 1.31 18.47
CA SER A 211 -8.01 2.02 19.17
C SER A 211 -9.36 1.28 19.11
N SER A 212 -9.52 0.31 18.21
CA SER A 212 -10.81 -0.33 17.92
C SER A 212 -10.92 -1.77 18.40
N THR A 213 -9.82 -2.54 18.38
CA THR A 213 -9.84 -3.95 18.77
C THR A 213 -8.47 -4.43 19.24
N ARG A 214 -8.47 -5.58 19.93
CA ARG A 214 -7.26 -6.36 20.28
C ARG A 214 -7.17 -7.67 19.50
N ASP A 215 -8.22 -8.06 18.73
CA ASP A 215 -8.23 -9.28 17.92
C ASP A 215 -7.59 -9.03 16.53
N VAL A 216 -6.28 -8.84 16.56
CA VAL A 216 -5.47 -8.59 15.37
C VAL A 216 -4.67 -9.85 15.01
N ARG A 217 -4.78 -10.31 13.77
CA ARG A 217 -3.99 -11.42 13.22
C ARG A 217 -3.02 -10.93 12.16
N LEU A 218 -1.79 -11.42 12.29
CA LEU A 218 -0.78 -11.23 11.27
C LEU A 218 -0.89 -12.37 10.26
N TYR A 219 -1.05 -12.04 8.98
CA TYR A 219 -0.83 -13.02 7.93
C TYR A 219 0.65 -13.40 7.85
N ASP A 220 0.90 -14.64 7.43
CA ASP A 220 2.27 -15.14 7.27
C ASP A 220 2.97 -14.55 6.04
N ALA A 221 4.19 -15.00 5.78
CA ALA A 221 5.03 -14.49 4.69
C ALA A 221 4.47 -14.76 3.29
N ARG A 222 3.38 -15.53 3.11
CA ARG A 222 2.77 -15.73 1.79
C ARG A 222 1.94 -14.54 1.32
N TYR A 223 1.56 -13.65 2.24
CA TYR A 223 0.69 -12.51 1.94
C TYR A 223 1.47 -11.20 1.88
N ASN A 224 1.03 -10.35 0.95
CA ASN A 224 1.54 -9.01 0.70
C ASN A 224 3.07 -8.98 0.54
N ILE A 225 3.59 -9.81 -0.36
CA ILE A 225 5.04 -9.96 -0.60
C ILE A 225 5.56 -8.73 -1.36
N PRO A 226 6.42 -7.89 -0.76
CA PRO A 226 6.93 -6.65 -1.36
C PRO A 226 8.04 -6.97 -2.37
N LEU A 227 7.67 -7.38 -3.58
CA LEU A 227 8.61 -7.85 -4.60
C LEU A 227 9.73 -6.83 -4.90
N HIS A 228 9.40 -5.54 -4.83
CA HIS A 228 10.35 -4.44 -5.08
C HIS A 228 11.49 -4.35 -4.04
N LEU A 229 11.26 -4.85 -2.82
CA LEU A 229 12.24 -4.89 -1.72
C LEU A 229 12.93 -6.25 -1.60
N MET A 230 12.49 -7.25 -2.37
CA MET A 230 13.15 -8.55 -2.37
C MET A 230 14.58 -8.41 -2.87
N LYS A 231 15.54 -8.67 -1.97
CA LYS A 231 16.93 -8.91 -2.37
C LYS A 231 17.02 -10.25 -3.08
N PRO A 232 18.13 -10.55 -3.79
CA PRO A 232 18.32 -11.83 -4.45
C PRO A 232 18.29 -13.06 -3.52
N ILE A 233 18.31 -12.89 -2.20
CA ILE A 233 18.28 -13.96 -1.18
C ILE A 233 16.91 -13.99 -0.49
N ASP A 234 16.39 -15.22 -0.43
CA ASP A 234 15.19 -15.80 0.18
C ASP A 234 14.24 -14.88 0.95
N TRP A 235 13.12 -14.57 0.28
CA TRP A 235 11.90 -14.23 1.01
C TRP A 235 11.49 -15.48 1.80
N PRO A 236 11.20 -15.36 3.12
CA PRO A 236 11.09 -16.49 4.03
C PRO A 236 9.72 -17.19 3.88
N LEU A 237 9.42 -17.73 2.69
CA LEU A 237 8.29 -18.62 2.54
C LEU A 237 8.51 -19.86 3.42
N PRO A 238 7.50 -20.31 4.17
CA PRO A 238 7.57 -21.60 4.83
C PRO A 238 7.84 -22.71 3.81
N ASP A 239 8.57 -23.75 4.22
CA ASP A 239 8.88 -24.87 3.33
C ASP A 239 7.60 -25.48 2.74
N GLY A 240 7.60 -25.63 1.41
CA GLY A 240 6.45 -26.15 0.65
C GLY A 240 5.24 -25.22 0.57
N ALA A 241 5.36 -23.97 1.01
CA ALA A 241 4.26 -23.01 0.99
C ALA A 241 4.30 -22.13 -0.26
N GLU A 242 3.15 -22.00 -0.92
CA GLU A 242 3.02 -21.16 -2.12
C GLU A 242 2.78 -19.68 -1.74
N PRO A 243 3.31 -18.72 -2.52
CA PRO A 243 2.94 -17.32 -2.36
C PRO A 243 1.43 -17.15 -2.60
N VAL A 244 0.78 -16.22 -1.89
CA VAL A 244 -0.65 -15.95 -2.05
C VAL A 244 -0.89 -14.58 -2.67
N LEU A 245 -0.31 -13.52 -2.10
CA LEU A 245 -0.52 -12.14 -2.54
C LEU A 245 0.83 -11.45 -2.75
N LEU A 246 1.04 -10.95 -3.96
CA LEU A 246 2.26 -10.24 -4.34
C LEU A 246 1.99 -8.75 -4.43
N HIS A 247 2.91 -7.93 -3.93
CA HIS A 247 2.90 -6.48 -4.02
C HIS A 247 4.06 -6.02 -4.90
N TYR A 248 3.77 -5.70 -6.16
CA TYR A 248 4.79 -5.53 -7.18
C TYR A 248 5.24 -4.08 -7.39
N HIS A 249 4.52 -3.09 -6.88
CA HIS A 249 4.84 -1.66 -7.02
C HIS A 249 5.18 -1.27 -8.47
N HIS A 250 6.33 -0.63 -8.70
CA HIS A 250 6.79 -0.20 -10.02
C HIS A 250 7.41 -1.34 -10.86
N LEU A 251 7.36 -2.61 -10.43
CA LEU A 251 8.03 -3.70 -11.14
C LEU A 251 7.35 -4.12 -12.44
N LEU A 252 6.10 -3.73 -12.70
CA LEU A 252 5.48 -3.93 -14.02
C LEU A 252 6.23 -3.19 -15.13
N GLU A 253 6.83 -2.04 -14.82
CA GLU A 253 7.71 -1.31 -15.74
C GLU A 253 9.05 -2.03 -15.99
N ARG A 254 9.36 -3.06 -15.20
CA ARG A 254 10.60 -3.85 -15.26
C ARG A 254 10.28 -5.33 -15.40
N PRO A 255 9.67 -5.75 -16.53
CA PRO A 255 9.13 -7.09 -16.69
C PRO A 255 10.17 -8.21 -16.48
N ASN A 256 11.43 -7.97 -16.88
CA ASN A 256 12.51 -8.94 -16.65
C ASN A 256 12.81 -9.15 -15.16
N ARG A 257 12.80 -8.06 -14.37
CA ARG A 257 13.04 -8.13 -12.93
C ARG A 257 11.86 -8.80 -12.22
N LEU A 258 10.63 -8.44 -12.61
CA LEU A 258 9.43 -9.10 -12.09
C LEU A 258 9.44 -10.61 -12.37
N ARG A 259 9.75 -11.03 -13.61
CA ARG A 259 9.89 -12.44 -13.97
C ARG A 259 10.97 -13.16 -13.15
N ALA A 260 12.10 -12.51 -12.88
CA ALA A 260 13.16 -13.08 -12.06
C ALA A 260 12.70 -13.34 -10.61
N TYR A 261 11.91 -12.44 -10.02
CA TYR A 261 11.33 -12.67 -8.69
C TYR A 261 10.27 -13.77 -8.70
N MET A 262 9.40 -13.79 -9.71
CA MET A 262 8.39 -14.85 -9.85
C MET A 262 9.03 -16.24 -9.99
N ALA A 263 10.10 -16.36 -10.78
CA ALA A 263 10.82 -17.62 -10.92
C ALA A 263 11.39 -18.14 -9.58
N LYS A 264 11.76 -17.24 -8.67
CA LYS A 264 12.24 -17.59 -7.34
C LYS A 264 11.13 -18.00 -6.38
N LEU A 265 9.98 -17.31 -6.45
CA LEU A 265 8.83 -17.60 -5.59
C LEU A 265 8.09 -18.88 -5.98
N GLN A 266 8.35 -19.42 -7.18
CA GLN A 266 7.74 -20.65 -7.70
C GLN A 266 6.21 -20.67 -7.49
N PRO A 267 5.47 -19.68 -8.04
CA PRO A 267 4.02 -19.63 -7.90
C PRO A 267 3.36 -20.78 -8.67
N SER A 268 2.05 -20.94 -8.49
CA SER A 268 1.21 -21.85 -9.27
C SER A 268 1.45 -21.74 -10.79
N VAL A 269 1.18 -22.83 -11.51
CA VAL A 269 1.34 -22.87 -12.98
C VAL A 269 0.46 -21.81 -13.64
N GLU A 270 -0.76 -21.62 -13.13
CA GLU A 270 -1.73 -20.62 -13.55
C GLU A 270 -1.17 -19.21 -13.42
N ALA A 271 -0.61 -18.86 -12.25
CA ALA A 271 0.00 -17.55 -12.02
C ALA A 271 1.23 -17.34 -12.92
N ALA A 272 2.06 -18.36 -13.11
CA ALA A 272 3.19 -18.30 -14.03
C ALA A 272 2.75 -18.08 -15.49
N VAL A 273 1.65 -18.72 -15.92
CA VAL A 273 1.04 -18.52 -17.25
C VAL A 273 0.50 -17.10 -17.39
N TRP A 274 -0.28 -16.62 -16.42
CA TRP A 274 -0.82 -15.27 -16.41
C TRP A 274 0.30 -14.23 -16.53
N MET A 275 1.34 -14.35 -15.69
CA MET A 275 2.51 -13.48 -15.72
C MET A 275 3.19 -13.42 -17.09
N ARG A 276 3.37 -14.58 -17.75
CA ARG A 276 3.96 -14.64 -19.10
C ARG A 276 3.10 -13.94 -20.14
N LYS A 277 1.78 -13.87 -19.97
CA LYS A 277 0.89 -13.12 -20.87
C LYS A 277 0.97 -11.62 -20.58
N THR A 278 0.85 -11.22 -19.31
CA THR A 278 0.77 -9.81 -18.87
C THR A 278 2.09 -9.06 -19.03
N THR A 279 3.23 -9.74 -18.92
CA THR A 279 4.55 -9.11 -19.08
C THR A 279 5.14 -9.26 -20.47
N ARG A 280 4.38 -9.73 -21.47
CA ARG A 280 4.84 -9.68 -22.86
C ARG A 280 5.12 -8.21 -23.19
N PRO A 281 6.27 -7.89 -23.81
CA PRO A 281 6.41 -6.59 -24.45
C PRO A 281 5.18 -6.40 -25.33
N LEU A 282 4.45 -5.30 -25.16
CA LEU A 282 3.54 -4.86 -26.21
C LEU A 282 4.41 -4.83 -27.46
N ALA A 283 4.09 -5.68 -28.44
CA ALA A 283 4.70 -5.55 -29.74
C ALA A 283 4.24 -4.19 -30.24
N ILE A 284 5.09 -3.18 -30.10
CA ILE A 284 4.91 -1.93 -30.81
C ILE A 284 5.05 -2.37 -32.26
N ASP A 285 3.91 -2.45 -32.96
CA ASP A 285 3.92 -2.59 -34.39
C ASP A 285 4.60 -1.32 -34.93
N PRO A 286 5.78 -1.40 -35.56
CA PRO A 286 6.45 -0.23 -36.09
C PRO A 286 5.73 0.37 -37.31
N ALA A 287 4.53 -0.12 -37.67
CA ALA A 287 3.76 0.28 -38.85
C ALA A 287 2.36 0.86 -38.55
N GLY A 288 2.17 1.57 -37.41
CA GLY A 288 0.93 2.29 -37.09
C GLY A 288 1.18 3.70 -36.58
#